data_AF-A0A8P0NPP7-F1
#
_entry.id   AF-A0A8P0NPP7-F1
#
_cell.length_a   1.000
_cell.length_b   1.000
_cell.length_c   1.000
_cell.angle_alpha   90.00
_cell.angle_beta   90.00
_cell.angle_gamma   90.00
#
_symmetry.space_group_name_H-M   'P 1'
#
loop_
_entity.id
_entity.type
_entity.pdbx_description
1 polymer ?
#
loop_
_entity_poly.entity_id
_entity_poly.type
_entity_poly.pdbx_seq_one_letter_code
_entity_poly.pdbx_strand_id
1 'polypeptide(L)'
;MLERKVVLQASKCVPRTFSATLGDNQTFRYNYQCCQEELCSQGDFQVPQKSSVPNGIKCPACYNVYDISCDPVLLACTGTETKHVEVIGIDSPIFMIFAMGCATETAT
;
A
#
# COMPACT_ATOMS: atom_id res chain seq x y z
N MET A 1 2.63 -8.47 10.80
CA MET A 1 2.93 -7.04 10.59
C MET A 1 4.44 -6.88 10.77
N LEU A 2 5.14 -6.30 9.79
CA LEU A 2 6.59 -6.05 9.89
C LEU A 2 6.79 -4.60 10.31
N GLU A 3 7.39 -4.41 11.49
CA GLU A 3 7.77 -3.09 12.00
C GLU A 3 9.30 -2.99 11.98
N ARG A 4 9.83 -1.85 11.51
CA ARG A 4 11.27 -1.59 11.49
C ARG A 4 11.54 -0.19 12.04
N LYS A 5 12.50 -0.09 12.96
CA LYS A 5 12.92 1.15 13.61
C LYS A 5 14.36 1.45 13.18
N VAL A 6 14.62 2.68 12.76
CA VAL A 6 15.93 3.11 12.23
C VAL A 6 16.20 4.55 12.65
N VAL A 7 17.43 4.85 13.03
CA VAL A 7 17.90 6.23 13.27
C VAL A 7 18.32 6.85 11.95
N LEU A 8 17.75 8.02 11.62
CA LEU A 8 17.98 8.73 10.37
C LEU A 8 18.29 10.20 10.66
N GLN A 9 18.92 10.87 9.70
CA GLN A 9 19.01 12.33 9.72
C GLN A 9 17.60 12.93 9.61
N ALA A 10 17.31 13.97 10.39
CA ALA A 10 15.99 14.60 10.43
C ALA A 10 15.48 15.02 9.04
N SER A 11 16.35 15.54 8.18
CA SER A 11 16.01 15.95 6.80
C SER A 11 15.64 14.79 5.88
N LYS A 12 16.02 13.55 6.23
CA LYS A 12 15.69 12.34 5.46
C LYS A 12 14.40 11.67 5.94
N CYS A 13 13.82 12.14 7.04
CA CYS A 13 12.59 11.58 7.58
C CYS A 13 11.39 12.36 7.05
N VAL A 14 10.69 11.76 6.08
CA VAL A 14 9.43 12.30 5.54
C VAL A 14 8.33 11.29 5.85
N PRO A 15 7.40 11.57 6.78
CA PRO A 15 6.37 10.62 7.15
C PRO A 15 5.47 10.33 5.96
N ARG A 16 5.10 9.06 5.79
CA ARG A 16 4.27 8.60 4.66
C ARG A 16 3.35 7.50 5.12
N THR A 17 2.13 7.53 4.61
CA THR A 17 1.13 6.50 4.90
C THR A 17 0.35 6.25 3.63
N PHE A 18 0.17 4.99 3.27
CA PHE A 18 -0.66 4.62 2.12
C PHE A 18 -1.34 3.27 2.33
N SER A 19 -2.41 3.07 1.56
CA SER A 19 -3.10 1.78 1.41
C SER A 19 -3.33 1.51 -0.06
N ALA A 20 -3.20 0.25 -0.46
CA ALA A 20 -3.59 -0.23 -1.77
C ALA A 20 -4.26 -1.60 -1.66
N THR A 21 -5.44 -1.75 -2.26
CA THR A 21 -6.14 -3.02 -2.42
C THR A 21 -6.06 -3.44 -3.88
N LEU A 22 -5.43 -4.58 -4.15
CA LEU A 22 -5.14 -5.10 -5.48
C LEU A 22 -5.80 -6.47 -5.71
N GLY A 23 -6.12 -6.78 -6.97
CA GLY A 23 -6.69 -8.06 -7.40
C GLY A 23 -7.86 -8.54 -6.54
N ASP A 24 -7.75 -9.77 -6.04
CA ASP A 24 -8.73 -10.44 -5.17
C ASP A 24 -8.74 -9.89 -3.73
N ASN A 25 -8.85 -8.57 -3.61
CA ASN A 25 -8.95 -7.82 -2.35
C ASN A 25 -7.69 -7.90 -1.46
N GLN A 26 -6.52 -8.20 -2.04
CA GLN A 26 -5.25 -8.22 -1.35
C GLN A 26 -4.84 -6.81 -0.97
N THR A 27 -4.71 -6.53 0.34
CA THR A 27 -4.49 -5.17 0.83
C THR A 27 -3.07 -4.99 1.39
N PHE A 28 -2.34 -4.05 0.82
CA PHE A 28 -1.05 -3.58 1.26
C PHE A 28 -1.22 -2.26 2.01
N ARG A 29 -0.64 -2.16 3.20
CA ARG A 29 -0.70 -0.95 4.01
C ARG A 29 0.68 -0.61 4.52
N TYR A 30 1.00 0.65 4.44
CA TYR A 30 2.28 1.18 4.87
C TYR A 30 2.06 2.40 5.74
N ASN A 31 2.82 2.46 6.82
CA ASN A 31 2.94 3.65 7.63
C ASN A 31 4.42 3.89 7.90
N TYR A 32 4.84 5.13 7.86
CA TYR A 32 6.18 5.57 8.16
C TYR A 32 6.08 6.87 8.91
N GLN A 33 6.54 6.82 10.16
CA GLN A 33 6.43 7.91 11.11
C GLN A 33 7.81 8.43 11.45
N CYS A 34 7.86 9.73 11.71
CA CYS A 34 9.07 10.45 12.05
C CYS A 34 8.92 11.03 13.45
N CYS A 35 9.94 10.84 14.28
CA CYS A 35 10.02 11.41 15.61
C CYS A 35 11.47 11.78 15.93
N GLN A 36 11.68 12.78 16.78
CA GLN A 36 13.01 13.34 17.08
C GLN A 36 13.38 13.25 18.56
N GLU A 37 12.43 12.92 19.43
CA GLU A 37 12.68 12.81 20.87
C GLU A 37 13.49 11.55 21.19
N GLU A 38 14.22 11.59 22.30
CA GLU A 38 14.96 10.44 22.79
C GLU A 38 13.99 9.26 23.04
N LEU A 39 14.34 8.08 22.53
CA LEU A 39 13.52 6.86 22.63
C LEU A 39 12.10 6.96 22.04
N CYS A 40 11.80 7.95 21.20
CA CYS A 40 10.47 8.11 20.60
C CYS A 40 10.01 6.89 19.78
N SER A 41 10.97 6.10 19.27
CA SER A 41 10.69 4.85 18.58
C SER A 41 10.14 3.75 19.50
N GLN A 42 10.13 3.91 20.83
CA GLN A 42 9.56 2.94 21.78
C GLN A 42 8.03 3.03 21.91
N GLY A 43 7.40 4.07 21.35
CA GLY A 43 5.94 4.21 21.34
C GLY A 43 5.23 3.15 20.47
N ASP A 44 3.91 3.06 20.63
CA ASP A 44 3.05 2.19 19.83
C ASP A 44 3.05 2.64 18.37
N PHE A 45 3.42 1.72 17.48
CA PHE A 45 3.36 1.91 16.04
C PHE A 45 2.10 1.24 15.49
N GLN A 46 1.22 2.03 14.88
CA GLN A 46 0.00 1.50 14.28
C GLN A 46 -0.01 1.71 12.77
N VAL A 47 -0.32 0.65 12.04
CA VAL A 47 -0.69 0.76 10.63
C VAL A 47 -2.20 1.01 10.57
N PRO A 48 -2.68 2.05 9.87
CA PRO A 48 -4.11 2.35 9.78
C PRO A 48 -4.93 1.12 9.40
N GLN A 49 -6.09 0.94 10.01
CA GLN A 49 -6.98 -0.16 9.65
C GLN A 49 -7.61 0.07 8.28
N LYS A 50 -7.72 -1.01 7.48
CA LYS A 50 -8.50 -0.96 6.25
C LYS A 50 -9.96 -0.75 6.60
N SER A 51 -10.60 0.25 5.99
CA SER A 51 -12.05 0.37 6.04
C SER A 51 -12.69 -0.73 5.20
N SER A 52 -13.75 -1.36 5.71
CA SER A 52 -14.59 -2.26 4.93
C SER A 52 -15.75 -1.55 4.21
N VAL A 53 -15.93 -0.24 4.46
CA VAL A 53 -17.04 0.54 3.93
C VAL A 53 -16.74 0.94 2.48
N PRO A 54 -17.56 0.50 1.49
CA PRO A 54 -17.39 0.92 0.11
C PRO A 54 -17.54 2.44 -0.03
N ASN A 55 -16.66 3.06 -0.83
CA ASN A 55 -16.68 4.51 -1.07
C ASN A 55 -17.37 4.90 -2.39
N GLY A 56 -17.96 3.93 -3.10
CA GLY A 56 -18.66 4.14 -4.37
C GLY A 56 -17.78 4.08 -5.62
N ILE A 57 -16.44 4.07 -5.47
CA ILE A 57 -15.51 3.93 -6.59
C ILE A 57 -15.32 2.45 -6.91
N LYS A 58 -15.21 2.14 -8.21
CA LYS A 58 -14.84 0.82 -8.71
C LYS A 58 -13.60 0.92 -9.59
N CYS A 59 -12.63 0.06 -9.33
CA CYS A 59 -11.40 -0.05 -10.13
C CYS A 59 -11.35 -1.40 -10.85
N PRO A 60 -10.80 -1.46 -12.07
CA PRO A 60 -10.27 -2.72 -12.60
C PRO A 60 -9.21 -3.24 -11.63
N ALA A 61 -9.28 -4.52 -11.29
CA ALA A 61 -8.38 -5.17 -10.37
C ALA A 61 -8.03 -6.56 -10.87
N CYS A 62 -6.75 -6.90 -10.81
CA CYS A 62 -6.24 -8.26 -10.98
C CYS A 62 -4.86 -8.36 -10.32
N TYR A 63 -4.34 -9.58 -10.18
CA TYR A 63 -3.03 -9.84 -9.57
C TYR A 63 -2.39 -11.05 -10.23
N ASN A 64 -1.19 -10.89 -10.78
CA ASN A 64 -0.40 -11.91 -11.44
C ASN A 64 1.06 -11.83 -10.98
N VAL A 65 1.73 -12.97 -10.81
CA VAL A 65 3.14 -13.06 -10.38
C VAL A 65 4.06 -13.71 -11.41
N TYR A 66 3.52 -14.00 -12.60
CA TYR A 66 4.22 -14.72 -13.68
C TYR A 66 4.16 -13.99 -15.03
N ASP A 67 3.32 -12.96 -15.17
CA ASP A 67 3.10 -12.23 -16.42
C ASP A 67 2.94 -10.72 -16.14
N ILE A 68 3.11 -9.90 -17.18
CA ILE A 68 2.92 -8.44 -17.19
C ILE A 68 1.46 -8.03 -17.39
N SER A 69 0.52 -8.98 -17.33
CA SER A 69 -0.89 -8.69 -17.53
C SER A 69 -1.81 -9.71 -16.84
N CYS A 70 -3.06 -9.33 -16.65
CA CYS A 70 -4.15 -10.20 -16.23
C CYS A 70 -5.49 -9.63 -16.67
N ASP A 71 -6.50 -10.50 -16.75
CA ASP A 71 -7.87 -10.08 -17.02
C ASP A 71 -8.47 -9.40 -15.78
N PRO A 72 -8.86 -8.11 -15.87
CA PRO A 72 -9.33 -7.39 -14.70
C PRO A 72 -10.80 -7.66 -14.39
N VAL A 73 -11.12 -7.71 -13.10
CA VAL A 73 -12.48 -7.68 -12.57
C VAL A 73 -12.74 -6.37 -11.82
N LEU A 74 -14.00 -5.97 -11.67
CA LEU A 74 -14.33 -4.74 -10.94
C LEU A 74 -14.25 -4.96 -9.43
N LEU A 75 -13.33 -4.26 -8.78
CA LEU A 75 -13.19 -4.18 -7.33
C LEU A 75 -13.89 -2.93 -6.80
N ALA A 76 -14.72 -3.08 -5.76
CA ALA A 76 -15.29 -1.95 -5.03
C ALA A 76 -14.27 -1.40 -4.03
N CYS A 77 -13.84 -0.16 -4.23
CA CYS A 77 -12.90 0.49 -3.34
C CYS A 77 -13.56 0.86 -2.01
N THR A 78 -12.75 0.95 -0.95
CA THR A 78 -13.23 1.24 0.40
C THR A 78 -12.47 2.39 1.03
N GLY A 79 -13.14 3.08 1.96
CA GLY A 79 -12.52 4.18 2.72
C GLY A 79 -11.86 5.24 1.83
N THR A 80 -10.58 5.48 2.06
CA THR A 80 -9.79 6.54 1.40
C THR A 80 -9.08 6.09 0.12
N GLU A 81 -9.25 4.84 -0.32
CA GLU A 81 -8.69 4.36 -1.58
C GLU A 81 -9.53 4.89 -2.75
N THR A 82 -9.08 6.00 -3.34
CA THR A 82 -9.83 6.77 -4.35
C THR A 82 -9.14 6.83 -5.71
N LYS A 83 -7.95 6.23 -5.85
CA LYS A 83 -7.20 6.16 -7.10
C LYS A 83 -7.20 4.75 -7.68
N HIS A 84 -7.26 4.70 -9.00
CA HIS A 84 -6.91 3.53 -9.79
C HIS A 84 -5.40 3.42 -9.87
N VAL A 85 -4.85 2.24 -9.59
CA VAL A 85 -3.41 1.98 -9.68
C VAL A 85 -3.12 0.73 -10.49
N GLU A 86 -1.99 0.75 -11.17
CA GLU A 86 -1.34 -0.39 -11.80
C GLU A 86 0.08 -0.47 -11.24
N VAL A 87 0.49 -1.67 -10.84
CA VAL A 87 1.76 -1.95 -10.19
C VAL A 87 2.47 -3.01 -11.01
N ILE A 88 3.66 -2.68 -11.47
CA ILE A 88 4.58 -3.61 -12.11
C ILE A 88 5.85 -3.66 -11.26
N GLY A 89 6.23 -4.84 -10.78
CA GLY A 89 7.37 -5.03 -9.89
C GLY A 89 8.13 -6.30 -10.21
N ILE A 90 9.40 -6.36 -9.82
CA ILE A 90 10.24 -7.55 -9.94
C ILE A 90 10.77 -7.84 -8.54
N ASP A 91 10.36 -8.95 -7.95
CA ASP A 91 10.83 -9.38 -6.63
C ASP A 91 12.09 -10.27 -6.75
N SER A 92 12.18 -11.02 -7.86
CA SER A 92 13.37 -11.79 -8.24
C SER A 92 13.35 -12.06 -9.76
N PRO A 93 14.40 -12.64 -10.37
CA PRO A 93 14.42 -12.94 -11.80
C PRO A 93 13.25 -13.81 -12.29
N ILE A 94 12.57 -14.51 -11.38
CA ILE A 94 11.50 -15.47 -11.66
C ILE A 94 10.12 -14.91 -11.29
N PHE A 95 10.06 -13.90 -10.41
CA PHE A 95 8.79 -13.36 -9.89
C PHE A 95 8.61 -11.91 -10.33
N MET A 96 7.69 -11.73 -11.28
CA MET A 96 7.26 -10.42 -11.77
C MET A 96 5.83 -10.20 -11.32
N ILE A 97 5.61 -9.14 -10.54
CA ILE A 97 4.29 -8.77 -10.04
C ILE A 97 3.66 -7.83 -11.05
N PHE A 98 2.49 -8.18 -11.57
CA PHE A 98 1.58 -7.26 -12.23
C PHE A 98 0.26 -7.23 -11.45
N ALA A 99 -0.17 -6.05 -11.02
CA ALA A 99 -1.37 -5.92 -10.21
C ALA A 99 -2.09 -4.60 -10.46
N MET A 100 -3.42 -4.64 -10.40
CA MET A 100 -4.28 -3.46 -10.52
C MET A 100 -5.23 -3.38 -9.33
N GLY A 101 -5.70 -2.18 -9.01
CA GLY A 101 -6.78 -2.01 -8.03
C GLY A 101 -6.97 -0.58 -7.53
N CYS A 102 -7.35 -0.48 -6.26
CA CYS A 102 -7.65 0.77 -5.57
C CYS A 102 -6.47 1.18 -4.68
N ALA A 103 -6.15 2.47 -4.61
CA ALA A 103 -5.17 2.97 -3.65
C ALA A 103 -5.50 4.37 -3.14
N THR A 104 -4.88 4.76 -2.02
CA THR A 104 -4.89 6.13 -1.52
C THR A 104 -4.09 7.04 -2.46
N GLU A 105 -4.40 8.34 -2.49
CA GLU A 105 -3.66 9.30 -3.34
C GLU A 105 -2.15 9.36 -3.03
N THR A 106 -1.78 9.01 -1.80
CA THR A 106 -0.39 8.97 -1.34
C THR A 106 0.40 7.73 -1.79
N ALA A 107 -0.26 6.77 -2.45
CA ALA A 107 0.38 5.58 -3.00
C ALA A 107 0.96 5.79 -4.41
N THR A 108 0.72 6.96 -5.02
CA THR A 108 1.11 7.32 -6.40
C THR A 108 2.04 8.52 -6.44
#